data_AF-A0A2W6B8A0-F1
#
_entry.id   AF-A0A2W6B8A0-F1
#
_cell.length_a   1.000
_cell.length_b   1.000
_cell.length_c   1.000
_cell.angle_alpha   90.00
_cell.angle_beta   90.00
_cell.angle_gamma   90.00
#
_symmetry.space_group_name_H-M   'P 1'
#
loop_
_entity.id
_entity.type
_entity.pdbx_description
1 polymer ?
#
loop_
_entity_poly.entity_id
_entity_poly.type
_entity_poly.pdbx_seq_one_letter_code
_entity_poly.pdbx_strand_id
1 'polypeptide(L)'
;EGFKASLEHELAEYVASVAHQRGYRMTTRFPLVRLNANEGVGRHDIRVGGRLVDPRLDPAAAEELEGEIERTRAMRIPPQYLATPRPSSLIITTGKHQGSAFAINGALTRIGRGLDNEIVIDDARVSRHHAEIRWAAGGYSVLDMGSTNGTFLNDMQITESPLTVGDRISLGGLELMFQ
;
A
#
# COMPACT_ATOMS: atom_id res chain seq x y z
N GLU A 1 3.66 3.24 -37.05
CA GLU A 1 3.78 2.99 -35.60
C GLU A 1 3.27 1.58 -35.31
N GLY A 2 4.04 0.52 -35.11
CA GLY A 2 5.49 0.32 -35.13
C GLY A 2 5.73 -0.89 -34.22
N PHE A 3 5.87 -2.09 -34.77
CA PHE A 3 6.04 -3.39 -34.07
C PHE A 3 6.83 -3.32 -32.74
N LYS A 4 7.88 -2.50 -32.70
CA LYS A 4 8.65 -2.12 -31.51
C LYS A 4 7.79 -1.72 -30.30
N ALA A 5 6.87 -0.76 -30.44
CA ALA A 5 6.07 -0.25 -29.33
C ALA A 5 5.08 -1.29 -28.78
N SER A 6 4.50 -2.11 -29.66
CA SER A 6 3.64 -3.23 -29.26
C SER A 6 4.44 -4.26 -28.47
N LEU A 7 5.64 -4.59 -28.93
CA LEU A 7 6.51 -5.56 -28.26
C LEU A 7 7.04 -5.03 -26.92
N GLU A 8 7.41 -3.75 -26.85
CA GLU A 8 7.76 -3.09 -25.58
C GLU A 8 6.63 -3.18 -24.55
N HIS A 9 5.38 -2.97 -24.99
CA HIS A 9 4.21 -3.07 -24.13
C HIS A 9 3.95 -4.51 -23.65
N GLU A 10 3.97 -5.48 -24.56
CA GLU A 10 3.77 -6.89 -24.23
C GLU A 10 4.84 -7.41 -23.25
N LEU A 11 6.10 -7.01 -23.46
CA LEU A 11 7.20 -7.36 -22.54
C LEU A 11 7.01 -6.70 -21.17
N ALA A 12 6.52 -5.45 -21.11
CA ALA A 12 6.22 -4.77 -19.85
C ALA A 12 5.11 -5.48 -19.07
N GLU A 13 4.03 -5.89 -19.74
CA GLU A 13 2.95 -6.67 -19.14
C GLU A 13 3.46 -8.02 -18.61
N TYR A 14 4.29 -8.71 -19.40
CA TYR A 14 4.90 -9.97 -18.99
C TYR A 14 5.74 -9.81 -17.72
N VAL A 15 6.61 -8.81 -17.65
CA VAL A 15 7.45 -8.54 -16.46
C VAL A 15 6.59 -8.23 -15.23
N ALA A 16 5.51 -7.44 -15.38
CA ALA A 16 4.58 -7.18 -14.29
C ALA A 16 3.91 -8.46 -13.79
N SER A 17 3.48 -9.33 -14.71
CA SER A 17 2.83 -10.59 -14.37
C SER A 17 3.75 -11.53 -13.57
N VAL A 18 5.03 -11.64 -13.97
CA VAL A 18 6.03 -12.46 -13.28
C VAL A 18 6.35 -11.89 -11.90
N ALA A 19 6.45 -10.57 -11.77
CA ALA A 19 6.67 -9.91 -10.48
C ALA A 19 5.53 -10.23 -9.50
N HIS A 20 4.28 -10.16 -9.97
CA HIS A 20 3.11 -10.47 -9.15
C HIS A 20 3.09 -11.93 -8.70
N GLN A 21 3.35 -12.88 -9.60
CA GLN A 21 3.43 -14.31 -9.26
C GLN A 21 4.51 -14.62 -8.22
N ARG A 22 5.60 -13.83 -8.20
CA ARG A 22 6.70 -13.98 -7.24
C ARG A 22 6.49 -13.19 -5.94
N GLY A 23 5.32 -12.59 -5.73
CA GLY A 23 4.98 -11.88 -4.50
C GLY A 23 5.50 -10.44 -4.41
N TYR A 24 6.03 -9.89 -5.51
CA TYR A 24 6.40 -8.48 -5.56
C TYR A 24 5.18 -7.61 -5.87
N ARG A 25 5.07 -6.47 -5.17
CA ARG A 25 4.06 -5.45 -5.43
C ARG A 25 4.71 -4.23 -6.06
N MET A 26 4.30 -3.90 -7.28
CA MET A 26 4.70 -2.65 -7.92
C MET A 26 3.91 -1.50 -7.30
N THR A 27 4.63 -0.46 -6.87
CA THR A 27 4.08 0.72 -6.22
C THR A 27 3.58 1.79 -7.21
N THR A 28 3.86 1.60 -8.51
CA THR A 28 3.40 2.42 -9.65
C THR A 28 3.01 1.52 -10.84
N ARG A 29 2.45 2.11 -11.93
CA ARG A 29 2.04 1.37 -13.13
C ARG A 29 3.21 0.63 -13.81
N PHE A 30 2.88 -0.31 -14.72
CA PHE A 30 3.72 -1.27 -15.44
C PHE A 30 5.22 -0.90 -15.62
N PRO A 31 6.14 -1.89 -15.53
CA PRO A 31 7.56 -1.66 -15.72
C PRO A 31 7.84 -1.11 -17.12
N LEU A 32 8.78 -0.17 -17.25
CA LEU A 32 9.17 0.37 -18.55
C LEU A 32 10.12 -0.59 -19.26
N VAL A 33 9.77 -1.02 -20.46
CA VAL A 33 10.65 -1.78 -21.35
C VAL A 33 10.93 -0.94 -22.59
N ARG A 34 12.20 -0.80 -22.94
CA ARG A 34 12.66 -0.09 -24.15
C ARG A 34 13.54 -1.01 -24.97
N LEU A 35 13.26 -1.09 -26.27
CA LEU A 35 14.04 -1.84 -27.25
C LEU A 35 14.93 -0.87 -28.01
N ASN A 36 16.22 -0.90 -27.72
CA ASN A 36 17.21 -0.07 -28.39
C ASN A 36 18.00 -0.92 -29.38
N ALA A 37 18.05 -0.49 -30.64
CA ALA A 37 18.93 -1.11 -31.62
C ALA A 37 20.39 -0.84 -31.20
N ASN A 38 21.22 -1.87 -31.23
CA ASN A 38 22.61 -1.77 -30.81
C ASN A 38 23.49 -2.57 -31.79
N GLU A 39 24.41 -1.89 -32.46
CA GLU A 39 25.31 -2.48 -33.47
C GLU A 39 26.27 -3.52 -32.89
N GLY A 40 26.52 -3.48 -31.58
CA GLY A 40 27.34 -4.45 -30.85
C GLY A 40 26.60 -5.74 -30.45
N VAL A 41 25.32 -5.88 -30.81
CA VAL A 41 24.52 -7.10 -30.61
C VAL A 41 24.36 -7.80 -31.96
N GLY A 42 24.81 -9.06 -32.03
CA GLY A 42 24.73 -9.85 -33.25
C GLY A 42 23.29 -10.01 -33.74
N ARG A 43 23.09 -10.17 -35.04
CA ARG A 43 21.77 -10.54 -35.57
C ARG A 43 21.33 -11.86 -34.94
N HIS A 44 20.09 -11.91 -34.44
CA HIS A 44 19.49 -13.01 -33.67
C HIS A 44 19.92 -13.10 -32.20
N ASP A 45 20.76 -12.18 -31.71
CA ASP A 45 21.08 -12.09 -30.29
C ASP A 45 20.21 -11.03 -29.60
N ILE A 46 19.90 -11.29 -28.32
CA ILE A 46 19.22 -10.34 -27.45
C ILE A 46 20.08 -10.15 -26.21
N ARG A 47 20.39 -8.90 -25.87
CA ARG A 47 21.01 -8.54 -24.58
C ARG A 47 20.01 -7.78 -23.74
N VAL A 48 19.78 -8.26 -22.53
CA VAL A 48 18.86 -7.66 -21.57
C VAL A 48 19.67 -7.09 -20.42
N GLY A 49 19.54 -5.78 -20.21
CA GLY A 49 20.07 -5.08 -19.03
C GLY A 49 18.92 -4.65 -18.13
N GLY A 50 19.02 -4.96 -16.84
CA GLY A 50 18.08 -4.48 -15.83
C GLY A 50 18.76 -3.42 -14.97
N ARG A 51 18.12 -2.26 -14.81
CA ARG A 51 18.54 -1.25 -13.84
C ARG A 51 17.35 -0.89 -12.95
N LEU A 52 17.51 -1.06 -11.65
CA LEU A 52 16.55 -0.62 -10.66
C LEU A 52 16.95 0.79 -10.26
N VAL A 53 16.24 1.79 -10.81
CA VAL A 53 16.51 3.20 -10.51
C VAL A 53 15.64 3.58 -9.33
N ASP A 54 16.28 3.94 -8.21
CA ASP A 54 15.62 4.73 -7.16
C ASP A 54 15.80 6.21 -7.52
N PRO A 55 14.73 6.92 -7.90
CA PRO A 55 14.80 8.34 -8.28
C PRO A 55 15.34 9.24 -7.15
N ARG A 56 15.41 8.76 -5.91
CA ARG A 56 15.97 9.47 -4.75
C ARG A 56 17.50 9.46 -4.73
N LEU A 57 18.13 8.45 -5.35
CA LEU A 57 19.57 8.19 -5.29
C LEU A 57 20.31 8.62 -6.56
N ASP A 58 19.61 8.73 -7.70
CA ASP A 58 20.18 9.12 -8.99
C ASP A 58 19.27 10.13 -9.72
N PRO A 59 19.35 11.42 -9.36
CA PRO A 59 18.53 12.47 -9.97
C PRO A 59 18.87 12.73 -11.44
N ALA A 60 20.12 12.49 -11.86
CA ALA A 60 20.57 12.70 -13.24
C ALA A 60 19.95 11.66 -14.19
N ALA A 61 19.78 10.41 -13.73
CA ALA A 61 19.02 9.39 -14.47
C ALA A 61 17.51 9.69 -14.56
N ALA A 62 16.97 10.53 -13.67
CA ALA A 62 15.59 11.01 -13.74
C ALA A 62 15.44 12.16 -14.77
N GLU A 63 16.48 12.99 -14.94
CA GLU A 63 16.52 14.10 -15.90
C GLU A 63 16.60 13.60 -17.36
N GLU A 64 17.37 12.53 -17.62
CA GLU A 64 17.44 11.85 -18.93
C GLU A 64 16.09 11.18 -19.31
N LEU A 65 15.26 10.86 -18.32
CA LEU A 65 13.90 10.33 -18.50
C LEU A 65 12.87 11.46 -18.76
N GLU A 66 13.14 12.68 -18.31
CA GLU A 66 12.24 13.84 -18.40
C GLU A 66 12.15 14.41 -19.83
N GLY A 67 13.19 14.25 -20.65
CA GLY A 67 13.25 14.78 -22.02
C GLY A 67 12.32 14.09 -23.04
N GLU A 68 11.86 12.86 -22.79
CA GLU A 68 10.93 12.14 -23.68
C GLU A 68 9.45 12.24 -23.24
N ILE A 69 9.17 12.82 -22.07
CA ILE A 69 7.86 12.68 -21.42
C ILE A 69 7.18 14.03 -21.24
N GLU A 70 6.68 14.61 -22.32
CA GLU A 70 5.82 15.80 -22.27
C GLU A 70 4.45 15.58 -21.58
N ARG A 71 4.19 14.44 -20.90
CA ARG A 71 2.94 14.22 -20.15
C ARG A 71 3.07 13.49 -18.79
N THR A 72 4.21 13.55 -18.13
CA THR A 72 4.31 13.14 -16.72
C THR A 72 4.40 14.40 -15.88
N ARG A 73 3.28 14.82 -15.29
CA ARG A 73 3.34 15.71 -14.14
C ARG A 73 4.05 14.95 -13.02
N ALA A 74 5.29 15.32 -12.73
CA ALA A 74 5.94 14.98 -11.48
C ALA A 74 5.09 15.58 -10.35
N MET A 75 4.33 14.74 -9.65
CA MET A 75 3.78 15.14 -8.37
C MET A 75 4.91 15.02 -7.37
N ARG A 76 5.35 16.16 -6.80
CA ARG A 76 6.12 16.17 -5.55
C ARG A 76 5.33 15.31 -4.57
N ILE A 77 5.80 14.09 -4.27
CA ILE A 77 5.25 13.31 -3.15
C ILE A 77 5.50 14.17 -1.92
N PRO A 78 4.46 14.76 -1.30
CA PRO A 78 4.69 15.58 -0.13
C PRO A 78 5.40 14.71 0.94
N PRO A 79 6.40 15.22 1.68
CA PRO A 79 7.19 14.43 2.62
C PRO A 79 6.34 13.62 3.61
N GLN A 80 5.11 14.05 3.87
CA GLN A 80 4.13 13.30 4.67
C GLN A 80 3.89 11.87 4.15
N TYR A 81 3.99 11.58 2.85
CA TYR A 81 3.87 10.22 2.30
C TYR A 81 5.15 9.38 2.44
N LEU A 82 6.29 10.01 2.80
CA LEU A 82 7.53 9.34 3.20
C LEU A 82 7.65 9.22 4.72
N ALA A 83 6.67 9.74 5.48
CA ALA A 83 6.66 9.60 6.91
C ALA A 83 6.54 8.12 7.26
N THR A 84 7.41 7.65 8.13
CA THR A 84 7.31 6.30 8.70
C THR A 84 6.10 6.24 9.64
N PRO A 85 5.39 5.10 9.70
CA PRO A 85 4.33 4.91 10.68
C PRO A 85 4.83 5.29 12.07
N ARG A 86 4.10 6.20 12.73
CA ARG A 86 4.41 6.55 14.11
C ARG A 86 3.98 5.37 15.00
N PRO A 87 4.77 4.99 16.02
CA PRO A 87 4.30 4.01 16.99
C PRO A 87 2.98 4.49 17.59
N SER A 88 1.95 3.68 17.44
CA SER A 88 0.60 3.97 17.93
C SER A 88 0.02 2.70 18.55
N SER A 89 -1.14 2.80 19.17
CA SER A 89 -1.80 1.69 19.84
C SER A 89 -3.33 1.79 19.75
N LEU A 90 -3.96 0.63 19.88
CA LEU A 90 -5.41 0.52 20.09
C LEU A 90 -5.64 -0.06 21.47
N ILE A 91 -6.40 0.66 22.29
CA ILE A 91 -6.76 0.25 23.64
C ILE A 91 -8.22 -0.16 23.66
N ILE A 92 -8.53 -1.38 24.09
CA ILE A 92 -9.90 -1.82 24.32
C ILE A 92 -10.48 -1.02 25.49
N THR A 93 -11.61 -0.34 25.27
CA THR A 93 -12.28 0.47 26.30
C THR A 93 -13.55 -0.17 26.84
N THR A 94 -14.04 -1.27 26.25
CA THR A 94 -15.24 -1.98 26.72
C THR A 94 -15.09 -3.50 26.73
N GLY A 95 -15.94 -4.18 27.50
CA GLY A 95 -16.02 -5.65 27.52
C GLY A 95 -14.93 -6.34 28.32
N LYS A 96 -14.82 -7.68 28.17
CA LYS A 96 -13.95 -8.56 28.97
C LYS A 96 -12.45 -8.25 28.88
N HIS A 97 -12.02 -7.55 27.83
CA HIS A 97 -10.62 -7.25 27.56
C HIS A 97 -10.29 -5.76 27.74
N GLN A 98 -11.15 -4.99 28.43
CA GLN A 98 -10.91 -3.58 28.71
C GLN A 98 -9.52 -3.34 29.32
N GLY A 99 -8.82 -2.33 28.82
CA GLY A 99 -7.44 -1.98 29.20
C GLY A 99 -6.36 -2.69 28.38
N SER A 100 -6.70 -3.71 27.59
CA SER A 100 -5.73 -4.36 26.69
C SER A 100 -5.31 -3.39 25.59
N ALA A 101 -4.00 -3.28 25.35
CA ALA A 101 -3.42 -2.43 24.33
C ALA A 101 -2.73 -3.28 23.24
N PHE A 102 -2.95 -2.91 21.98
CA PHE A 102 -2.29 -3.52 20.83
C PHE A 102 -1.44 -2.47 20.11
N ALA A 103 -0.17 -2.78 19.86
CA ALA A 103 0.73 -1.88 19.16
C ALA A 103 0.45 -1.89 17.64
N ILE A 104 0.47 -0.70 17.03
CA ILE A 104 0.44 -0.48 15.59
C ILE A 104 1.81 0.07 15.19
N ASN A 105 2.61 -0.81 14.56
CA ASN A 105 4.02 -0.53 14.23
C ASN A 105 4.31 -0.58 12.72
N GLY A 106 3.30 -0.85 11.89
CA GLY A 106 3.45 -1.12 10.47
C GLY A 106 2.52 -0.28 9.60
N ALA A 107 2.72 -0.39 8.29
CA ALA A 107 1.89 0.33 7.32
C ALA A 107 0.47 -0.26 7.18
N LEU A 108 0.26 -1.49 7.62
CA LEU A 108 -1.03 -2.19 7.60
C LEU A 108 -1.15 -3.06 8.85
N THR A 109 -2.29 -2.98 9.54
CA THR A 109 -2.65 -3.86 10.67
C THR A 109 -4.09 -4.31 10.47
N ARG A 110 -4.32 -5.61 10.30
CA ARG A 110 -5.68 -6.19 10.17
C ARG A 110 -6.23 -6.52 11.55
N ILE A 111 -7.52 -6.28 11.71
CA ILE A 111 -8.25 -6.48 12.96
C ILE A 111 -9.47 -7.36 12.68
N GLY A 112 -9.64 -8.39 13.50
CA GLY A 112 -10.82 -9.23 13.45
C GLY A 112 -10.73 -10.42 14.40
N ARG A 113 -11.77 -11.25 14.42
CA ARG A 113 -11.76 -12.49 15.23
C ARG A 113 -11.03 -13.67 14.58
N GLY A 114 -10.65 -13.53 13.31
CA GLY A 114 -9.84 -14.54 12.61
C GLY A 114 -8.41 -14.57 13.19
N LEU A 115 -7.83 -15.77 13.30
CA LEU A 115 -6.48 -15.96 13.86
C LEU A 115 -5.35 -15.51 12.91
N ASP A 116 -5.68 -15.18 11.67
CA ASP A 116 -4.78 -14.72 10.63
C ASP A 116 -4.66 -13.19 10.54
N ASN A 117 -5.32 -12.46 11.44
CA ASN A 117 -5.16 -11.01 11.62
C ASN A 117 -4.00 -10.70 12.57
N GLU A 118 -3.38 -9.53 12.42
CA GLU A 118 -2.36 -9.05 13.36
C GLU A 118 -2.93 -8.74 14.75
N ILE A 119 -4.16 -8.19 14.81
CA ILE A 119 -4.90 -8.00 16.05
C ILE A 119 -6.10 -8.93 16.05
N VAL A 120 -6.02 -9.97 16.89
CA VAL A 120 -7.08 -10.96 17.08
C VAL A 120 -7.96 -10.54 18.24
N ILE A 121 -9.24 -10.33 17.96
CA ILE A 121 -10.26 -9.98 18.96
C ILE A 121 -11.28 -11.11 19.06
N ASP A 122 -11.26 -11.82 20.19
CA ASP A 122 -12.22 -12.89 20.48
C ASP A 122 -13.56 -12.33 20.97
N ASP A 123 -14.33 -11.74 20.05
CA ASP A 123 -15.71 -11.29 20.26
C ASP A 123 -16.58 -11.73 19.06
N ALA A 124 -17.73 -12.36 19.35
CA ALA A 124 -18.63 -12.88 18.32
C ALA A 124 -19.26 -11.79 17.44
N ARG A 125 -19.32 -10.54 17.93
CA ARG A 125 -19.83 -9.38 17.18
C ARG A 125 -18.80 -8.83 16.19
N VAL A 126 -17.53 -9.23 16.33
CA VAL A 126 -16.46 -8.82 15.43
C VAL A 126 -16.35 -9.83 14.27
N SER A 127 -16.40 -9.37 13.03
CA SER A 127 -16.19 -10.21 11.85
C SER A 127 -14.79 -10.84 11.80
N ARG A 128 -14.63 -11.93 11.03
CA ARG A 128 -13.34 -12.62 10.88
C ARG A 128 -12.23 -11.69 10.38
N HIS A 129 -12.54 -10.86 9.37
CA HIS A 129 -11.74 -9.72 8.96
C HIS A 129 -12.68 -8.52 9.06
N HIS A 130 -12.51 -7.69 10.07
CA HIS A 130 -13.46 -6.63 10.39
C HIS A 130 -13.01 -5.30 9.82
N ALA A 131 -11.79 -4.90 10.18
CA ALA A 131 -11.25 -3.62 9.79
C ALA A 131 -9.73 -3.71 9.58
N GLU A 132 -9.19 -2.70 8.91
CA GLU A 132 -7.76 -2.49 8.74
C GLU A 132 -7.38 -1.09 9.23
N ILE A 133 -6.22 -1.00 9.87
CA ILE A 133 -5.55 0.26 10.13
C ILE A 133 -4.43 0.41 9.11
N ARG A 134 -4.47 1.47 8.31
CA ARG A 134 -3.52 1.72 7.22
C ARG A 134 -2.76 3.00 7.47
N TRP A 135 -1.47 3.01 7.19
CA TRP A 135 -0.68 4.23 7.13
C TRP A 135 -0.64 4.74 5.69
N ALA A 136 -1.21 5.91 5.45
CA ALA A 136 -1.22 6.58 4.16
C ALA A 136 -1.17 8.09 4.33
N ALA A 137 -0.55 8.81 3.37
CA ALA A 137 -0.49 10.27 3.37
C ALA A 137 0.04 10.93 4.67
N GLY A 138 0.81 10.19 5.47
CA GLY A 138 1.40 10.67 6.72
C GLY A 138 0.53 10.54 7.97
N GLY A 139 -0.54 9.77 7.90
CA GLY A 139 -1.40 9.45 9.04
C GLY A 139 -1.96 8.04 8.97
N TYR A 140 -2.62 7.63 10.06
CA TYR A 140 -3.38 6.38 10.07
C TYR A 140 -4.81 6.63 9.60
N SER A 141 -5.38 5.65 8.90
CA SER A 141 -6.81 5.55 8.62
C SER A 141 -7.34 4.20 9.07
N VAL A 142 -8.63 4.15 9.42
CA VAL A 142 -9.38 2.92 9.63
C VAL A 142 -10.25 2.65 8.40
N LEU A 143 -10.26 1.40 7.94
CA LEU A 143 -11.05 0.91 6.83
C LEU A 143 -11.88 -0.28 7.27
N ASP A 144 -13.19 -0.28 7.00
CA ASP A 144 -14.07 -1.43 7.15
C ASP A 144 -13.88 -2.43 5.99
N MET A 145 -13.76 -3.71 6.31
CA MET A 145 -13.50 -4.77 5.32
C MET A 145 -14.78 -5.51 4.87
N GLY A 146 -15.93 -4.85 4.94
CA GLY A 146 -17.24 -5.47 4.72
C GLY A 146 -17.71 -6.24 5.95
N SER A 147 -17.52 -5.65 7.13
CA SER A 147 -17.91 -6.27 8.39
C SER A 147 -19.44 -6.41 8.50
N THR A 148 -19.89 -7.39 9.28
CA THR A 148 -21.32 -7.70 9.40
C THR A 148 -22.08 -6.63 10.18
N ASN A 149 -21.45 -6.06 11.22
CA ASN A 149 -22.07 -5.08 12.11
C ASN A 149 -21.59 -3.64 11.84
N GLY A 150 -20.66 -3.45 10.90
CA GLY A 150 -20.07 -2.16 10.58
C GLY A 150 -18.95 -1.73 11.53
N THR A 151 -18.10 -0.86 11.00
CA THR A 151 -17.11 -0.09 11.75
C THR A 151 -17.61 1.34 11.96
N PHE A 152 -17.45 1.87 13.18
CA PHE A 152 -17.82 3.24 13.51
C PHE A 152 -16.61 3.99 14.04
N LEU A 153 -16.52 5.29 13.73
CA LEU A 153 -15.57 6.23 14.29
C LEU A 153 -16.36 7.34 14.98
N ASN A 154 -16.18 7.51 16.29
CA ASN A 154 -16.88 8.51 17.09
C ASN A 154 -18.40 8.49 16.84
N ASP A 155 -19.00 7.30 16.92
CA ASP A 155 -20.43 7.00 16.71
C ASP A 155 -20.96 7.18 15.28
N MET A 156 -20.10 7.50 14.31
CA MET A 156 -20.46 7.57 12.89
C MET A 156 -19.99 6.31 12.15
N GLN A 157 -20.88 5.66 11.39
CA GLN A 157 -20.49 4.52 10.57
C GLN A 157 -19.58 4.98 9.42
N ILE A 158 -18.48 4.27 9.21
CA ILE A 158 -17.49 4.60 8.18
C ILE A 158 -17.23 3.41 7.28
N THR A 159 -16.86 3.70 6.03
CA THR A 159 -16.18 2.74 5.16
C THR A 159 -14.67 2.93 5.27
N GLU A 160 -14.20 4.18 5.20
CA GLU A 160 -12.82 4.58 5.47
C GLU A 160 -12.82 5.96 6.16
N SER A 161 -11.95 6.17 7.15
CA SER A 161 -11.79 7.47 7.80
C SER A 161 -10.38 7.66 8.36
N PRO A 162 -9.78 8.86 8.29
CA PRO A 162 -8.55 9.16 9.00
C PRO A 162 -8.73 9.03 10.51
N LEU A 163 -7.65 8.66 11.20
CA LEU A 163 -7.58 8.53 12.65
C LEU A 163 -6.73 9.63 13.27
N THR A 164 -7.21 10.15 14.37
CA THR A 164 -6.53 11.07 15.27
C THR A 164 -6.42 10.45 16.65
N VAL A 165 -5.32 10.72 17.35
CA VAL A 165 -5.12 10.30 18.75
C VAL A 165 -6.32 10.71 19.59
N GLY A 166 -6.89 9.77 20.34
CA GLY A 166 -8.10 9.91 21.15
C GLY A 166 -9.38 9.45 20.46
N ASP A 167 -9.36 9.17 19.16
CA ASP A 167 -10.54 8.70 18.45
C ASP A 167 -11.04 7.35 18.97
N ARG A 168 -12.37 7.21 18.99
CA ARG A 168 -13.05 5.98 19.42
C ARG A 168 -13.52 5.21 18.21
N ILE A 169 -13.04 3.98 18.07
CA ILE A 169 -13.40 3.05 16.99
C ILE A 169 -14.31 1.97 17.58
N SER A 170 -15.50 1.78 17.01
CA SER A 170 -16.40 0.69 17.37
C SER A 170 -16.39 -0.40 16.31
N LEU A 171 -16.14 -1.64 16.72
CA LEU A 171 -16.20 -2.84 15.86
C LEU A 171 -17.35 -3.72 16.34
N GLY A 172 -18.53 -3.60 15.71
CA GLY A 172 -19.73 -4.32 16.16
C GLY A 172 -20.10 -4.08 17.63
N GLY A 173 -19.86 -2.87 18.15
CA GLY A 173 -20.13 -2.48 19.53
C GLY A 173 -19.04 -2.86 20.54
N LEU A 174 -17.87 -3.33 20.10
CA LEU A 174 -16.65 -3.33 20.90
C LEU A 174 -15.90 -2.02 20.66
N GLU A 175 -15.60 -1.28 21.72
CA GLU A 175 -14.98 0.03 21.63
C GLU A 175 -13.46 -0.06 21.82
N LEU A 176 -12.74 0.61 20.93
CA LEU A 176 -11.29 0.78 20.93
C LEU A 176 -10.98 2.28 20.95
N MET A 177 -9.89 2.68 21.60
CA MET A 177 -9.37 4.04 21.54
C MET A 177 -8.02 4.03 20.82
N PHE A 178 -7.85 4.92 19.86
CA PHE A 178 -6.59 5.11 19.15
C PHE A 178 -5.65 6.04 19.92
N GLN A 179 -4.39 5.65 20.13
CA GLN A 179 -3.37 6.42 20.85
C GLN A 179 -2.01 6.45 20.16
#